data_AF-A0A9Q7XTZ6-F1
#
_entry.id   AF-A0A9Q7XTZ6-F1
#
_cell.length_a   1.000
_cell.length_b   1.000
_cell.length_c   1.000
_cell.angle_alpha   90.00
_cell.angle_beta   90.00
_cell.angle_gamma   90.00
#
_symmetry.space_group_name_H-M   'P 1'
#
loop_
_entity.id
_entity.type
_entity.pdbx_description
1 polymer ?
#
loop_
_entity_poly.entity_id
_entity_poly.type
_entity_poly.pdbx_seq_one_letter_code
_entity_poly.pdbx_strand_id
1 'polypeptide(L)'
;MGKQLRHWRHLVLACGVAAVAACGDEPAQDVSGTAAVGAALAGATVQVRDTQGQVRHATADASGAFRLSGLPDGALMVRCEGGLAQGEPNRQRLHGLVLGGRTVNCTPLTELALWKLTGGPPAQAFDGFGTASAKGLSAQALAEAESAVLAALAAGAGVDVDPAAIPRGWHDTPLQAGNAGDAHDAALDALREAIADQASMDFMGEMVVHGLCVADGNCG
;
A
#
# COMPACT_ATOMS: atom_id res chain seq x y z
N MET A 1 80.40 35.48 29.24
CA MET A 1 80.40 35.43 27.76
C MET A 1 79.83 34.06 27.37
N GLY A 2 78.83 33.84 26.53
CA GLY A 2 77.95 34.67 25.70
C GLY A 2 76.64 33.89 25.43
N LYS A 3 75.65 34.61 24.91
CA LYS A 3 74.23 34.25 24.75
C LYS A 3 73.99 33.20 23.65
N GLN A 4 72.87 32.46 23.71
CA GLN A 4 71.90 32.32 22.60
C GLN A 4 70.63 31.57 23.06
N LEU A 5 69.49 32.28 23.00
CA LEU A 5 68.12 31.78 23.05
C LEU A 5 67.71 31.30 21.64
N ARG A 6 66.93 30.22 21.50
CA ARG A 6 65.90 30.09 20.45
C ARG A 6 64.98 28.85 20.59
N HIS A 7 63.68 29.17 20.74
CA HIS A 7 62.51 28.56 20.07
C HIS A 7 62.00 27.15 20.43
N TRP A 8 61.04 27.14 21.37
CA TRP A 8 59.62 26.75 21.20
C TRP A 8 59.23 25.98 19.92
N ARG A 9 58.71 24.75 20.10
CA ARG A 9 57.47 24.26 19.46
C ARG A 9 57.07 22.88 20.01
N HIS A 10 55.94 22.86 20.72
CA HIS A 10 55.26 21.65 21.15
C HIS A 10 54.65 20.94 19.94
N LEU A 11 54.96 19.65 19.76
CA LEU A 11 54.26 18.77 18.83
C LEU A 11 53.32 17.89 19.66
N VAL A 12 52.09 18.38 19.84
CA VAL A 12 50.97 17.58 20.34
C VAL A 12 50.51 16.70 19.18
N LEU A 13 50.80 15.41 19.27
CA LEU A 13 50.30 14.40 18.35
C LEU A 13 48.84 14.11 18.72
N ALA A 14 47.89 14.82 18.10
CA ALA A 14 46.47 14.52 18.22
C ALA A 14 46.13 13.33 17.31
N CYS A 15 45.92 12.16 17.92
CA CYS A 15 45.42 10.97 17.25
C CYS A 15 43.90 11.17 17.03
N GLY A 16 43.52 11.64 15.84
CA GLY A 16 42.13 11.75 15.43
C GLY A 16 41.55 10.36 15.15
N VAL A 17 40.67 9.89 16.02
CA VAL A 17 39.85 8.70 15.76
C VAL A 17 38.77 9.11 14.76
N ALA A 18 38.95 8.72 13.50
CA ALA A 18 37.89 8.79 12.51
C ALA A 18 36.84 7.72 12.86
N ALA A 19 35.70 8.14 13.39
CA ALA A 19 34.52 7.31 13.46
C ALA A 19 34.05 7.03 12.03
N VAL A 20 34.34 5.84 11.53
CA VAL A 20 33.73 5.33 10.30
C VAL A 20 32.26 5.10 10.64
N ALA A 21 31.38 5.98 10.14
CA ALA A 21 29.96 5.72 10.11
C ALA A 21 29.76 4.44 9.30
N ALA A 22 29.43 3.35 9.99
CA ALA A 22 28.95 2.14 9.35
C ALA A 22 27.61 2.50 8.68
N CYS A 23 27.63 2.75 7.37
CA CYS A 23 26.42 2.61 6.56
C CYS A 23 26.04 1.13 6.66
N GLY A 24 25.09 0.82 7.53
CA GLY A 24 24.45 -0.49 7.50
C GLY A 24 23.67 -0.57 6.20
N ASP A 25 24.05 -1.50 5.33
CA ASP A 25 23.17 -1.95 4.26
C ASP A 25 21.92 -2.52 4.94
N GLU A 26 20.83 -1.75 4.95
CA GLU A 26 19.53 -2.29 5.32
C GLU A 26 19.21 -3.42 4.32
N PRO A 27 18.75 -4.59 4.81
CA PRO A 27 18.37 -5.68 3.94
C PRO A 27 17.35 -5.20 2.90
N ALA A 28 17.70 -5.44 1.64
CA ALA A 28 16.88 -5.11 0.49
C ALA A 28 15.97 -6.29 0.13
N GLN A 29 14.67 -6.03 0.03
CA GLN A 29 13.67 -7.01 -0.40
C GLN A 29 13.04 -6.66 -1.75
N ASP A 30 12.53 -7.71 -2.40
CA ASP A 30 11.69 -7.59 -3.59
C ASP A 30 10.21 -7.70 -3.18
N VAL A 31 9.39 -6.80 -3.71
CA VAL A 31 7.93 -6.83 -3.58
C VAL A 31 7.35 -7.01 -4.98
N SER A 32 6.49 -8.00 -5.11
CA SER A 32 5.68 -8.28 -6.30
C SER A 32 4.22 -7.97 -6.02
N GLY A 33 3.45 -7.68 -7.06
CA GLY A 33 2.05 -7.36 -6.87
C GLY A 33 1.25 -7.33 -8.15
N THR A 34 -0.06 -7.18 -7.99
CA THR A 34 -1.01 -7.09 -9.08
C THR A 34 -1.89 -5.85 -8.91
N ALA A 35 -1.96 -5.01 -9.94
CA ALA A 35 -2.88 -3.89 -10.05
C ALA A 35 -4.08 -4.31 -10.91
N ALA A 36 -5.28 -4.32 -10.33
CA ALA A 36 -6.47 -4.80 -10.99
C ALA A 36 -7.76 -4.18 -10.44
N VAL A 37 -8.75 -4.03 -11.31
CA VAL A 37 -10.14 -3.67 -11.00
C VAL A 37 -11.05 -4.81 -11.46
N GLY A 38 -10.72 -6.07 -11.16
CA GLY A 38 -11.32 -7.25 -11.82
C GLY A 38 -10.67 -7.56 -13.16
N ALA A 39 -10.43 -6.54 -13.98
CA ALA A 39 -9.48 -6.63 -15.09
C ALA A 39 -8.10 -6.12 -14.68
N ALA A 40 -7.05 -6.71 -15.27
CA ALA A 40 -5.68 -6.22 -15.16
C ALA A 40 -5.57 -4.74 -15.57
N LEU A 41 -4.83 -3.95 -14.78
CA LEU A 41 -4.53 -2.55 -15.09
C LEU A 41 -3.23 -2.43 -15.86
N ALA A 42 -3.30 -2.67 -17.17
CA ALA A 42 -2.13 -2.62 -18.04
C ALA A 42 -1.54 -1.20 -18.13
N GLY A 43 -0.24 -1.06 -17.87
CA GLY A 43 0.45 0.22 -17.91
C GLY A 43 0.15 1.16 -16.74
N ALA A 44 -0.50 0.68 -15.68
CA ALA A 44 -0.70 1.49 -14.47
C ALA A 44 0.64 1.90 -13.86
N THR A 45 0.69 3.13 -13.35
CA THR A 45 1.85 3.63 -12.60
C THR A 45 1.74 3.12 -11.17
N VAL A 46 2.81 2.50 -10.69
CA VAL A 46 2.92 1.98 -9.33
C VAL A 46 3.93 2.82 -8.57
N GLN A 47 3.53 3.33 -7.41
CA GLN A 47 4.38 4.09 -6.50
C GLN A 47 4.44 3.38 -5.17
N VAL A 48 5.63 3.16 -4.63
CA VAL A 48 5.82 2.59 -3.30
C VAL A 48 6.46 3.63 -2.42
N ARG A 49 5.87 3.84 -1.24
CA ARG A 49 6.42 4.70 -0.20
C ARG A 49 6.78 3.88 1.03
N ASP A 50 8.00 4.06 1.51
CA ASP A 50 8.48 3.44 2.75
C ASP A 50 8.27 4.33 3.98
N THR A 51 8.62 3.81 5.17
CA THR A 51 8.47 4.54 6.43
C THR A 51 9.43 5.74 6.57
N GLN A 52 10.45 5.83 5.72
CA GLN A 52 11.39 6.95 5.64
C GLN A 52 10.88 8.03 4.66
N GLY A 53 9.72 7.81 4.03
CA GLY A 53 9.10 8.72 3.07
C GLY A 53 9.71 8.66 1.67
N GLN A 54 10.61 7.71 1.39
CA GLN A 54 11.17 7.56 0.05
C GLN A 54 10.14 6.93 -0.87
N VAL A 55 10.03 7.46 -2.09
CA VAL A 55 9.10 6.98 -3.11
C VAL A 55 9.86 6.34 -4.25
N ARG A 56 9.40 5.17 -4.69
CA ARG A 56 9.93 4.44 -5.83
C ARG A 56 8.83 4.09 -6.81
N HIS A 57 9.18 3.94 -8.07
CA HIS A 57 8.23 3.78 -9.16
C HIS A 57 8.43 2.44 -9.90
N ALA A 58 7.32 1.88 -10.36
CA ALA A 58 7.26 0.79 -11.31
C ALA A 58 6.04 0.98 -12.23
N THR A 59 5.91 0.09 -13.20
CA THR A 59 4.76 0.07 -14.12
C THR A 59 4.23 -1.34 -14.18
N ALA A 60 2.90 -1.48 -14.12
CA ALA A 60 2.23 -2.75 -14.29
C ALA A 60 2.28 -3.21 -15.74
N ASP A 61 2.58 -4.49 -15.96
CA ASP A 61 2.59 -5.09 -17.30
C ASP A 61 1.16 -5.37 -17.81
N ALA A 62 1.04 -6.03 -18.97
CA ALA A 62 -0.25 -6.33 -19.58
C ALA A 62 -1.15 -7.25 -18.74
N SER A 63 -0.57 -8.00 -17.80
CA SER A 63 -1.30 -8.82 -16.83
C SER A 63 -1.62 -8.09 -15.52
N GLY A 64 -1.25 -6.79 -15.44
CA GLY A 64 -1.39 -5.99 -14.22
C GLY A 64 -0.30 -6.28 -13.19
N ALA A 65 0.61 -7.21 -13.49
CA ALA A 65 1.68 -7.59 -12.58
C ALA A 65 2.79 -6.53 -12.55
N PHE A 66 3.38 -6.32 -11.39
CA PHE A 66 4.54 -5.45 -11.20
C PHE A 66 5.51 -6.04 -10.19
N ARG A 67 6.77 -5.59 -10.26
CA ARG A 67 7.82 -5.93 -9.30
C ARG A 67 8.65 -4.70 -8.98
N LEU A 68 8.95 -4.53 -7.71
CA LEU A 68 9.90 -3.53 -7.21
C LEU A 68 11.00 -4.24 -6.44
N SER A 69 12.21 -3.73 -6.59
CA SER A 69 13.41 -4.32 -5.99
C SER A 69 14.15 -3.31 -5.13
N GLY A 70 14.96 -3.84 -4.22
CA GLY A 70 15.83 -3.04 -3.36
C GLY A 70 15.11 -2.36 -2.20
N LEU A 71 13.85 -2.71 -1.93
CA LEU A 71 13.02 -2.02 -0.94
C LEU A 71 13.52 -2.29 0.48
N PRO A 72 13.44 -1.32 1.40
CA PRO A 72 13.79 -1.59 2.78
C PRO A 72 12.82 -2.61 3.40
N ASP A 73 13.30 -3.31 4.41
CA ASP A 73 12.45 -4.13 5.26
C ASP A 73 11.43 -3.25 6.03
N GLY A 74 10.27 -3.84 6.35
CA GLY A 74 9.23 -3.19 7.12
C GLY A 74 7.99 -2.82 6.30
N ALA A 75 7.20 -1.90 6.86
CA ALA A 75 5.91 -1.55 6.28
C ALA A 75 6.07 -0.63 5.06
N LEU A 76 5.32 -0.92 3.99
CA LEU A 76 5.31 -0.14 2.76
C LEU A 76 3.88 0.12 2.32
N MET A 77 3.59 1.36 1.89
CA MET A 77 2.34 1.66 1.19
C MET A 77 2.57 1.71 -0.31
N VAL A 78 1.64 1.15 -1.06
CA VAL A 78 1.65 1.13 -2.53
C VAL A 78 0.47 1.92 -3.05
N ARG A 79 0.69 2.68 -4.11
CA ARG A 79 -0.34 3.39 -4.89
C ARG A 79 -0.26 2.94 -6.33
N CYS A 80 -1.38 2.56 -6.90
CA CYS A 80 -1.54 2.19 -8.29
C CYS A 80 -2.60 3.10 -8.93
N GLU A 81 -2.25 3.79 -10.01
CA GLU A 81 -3.16 4.71 -10.70
C GLU A 81 -2.92 4.73 -12.22
N GLY A 82 -3.96 5.15 -12.95
CA GLY A 82 -3.97 5.12 -14.41
C GLY A 82 -3.98 3.69 -14.97
N GLY A 83 -3.44 3.53 -16.18
CA GLY A 83 -3.48 2.27 -16.92
C GLY A 83 -4.82 2.02 -17.62
N LEU A 84 -4.89 0.89 -18.31
CA LEU A 84 -6.08 0.44 -19.05
C LEU A 84 -6.61 -0.86 -18.47
N ALA A 85 -7.91 -0.90 -18.19
CA ALA A 85 -8.68 -2.09 -17.87
C ALA A 85 -9.49 -2.49 -19.12
N GLN A 86 -9.17 -3.62 -19.75
CA GLN A 86 -9.84 -4.07 -20.99
C GLN A 86 -9.88 -2.99 -22.11
N GLY A 87 -8.86 -2.15 -22.18
CA GLY A 87 -8.76 -1.07 -23.17
C GLY A 87 -9.36 0.27 -22.73
N GLU A 88 -10.09 0.31 -21.61
CA GLU A 88 -10.67 1.54 -21.06
C GLU A 88 -9.77 2.17 -20.00
N PRO A 89 -9.62 3.52 -19.95
CA PRO A 89 -8.84 4.18 -18.92
C PRO A 89 -9.38 3.95 -17.52
N ASN A 90 -8.52 3.49 -16.62
CA ASN A 90 -8.85 3.41 -15.21
C ASN A 90 -8.96 4.80 -14.58
N ARG A 91 -10.02 5.02 -13.80
CA ARG A 91 -10.36 6.29 -13.15
C ARG A 91 -10.23 6.23 -11.63
N GLN A 92 -9.76 5.10 -11.10
CA GLN A 92 -9.56 4.88 -9.69
C GLN A 92 -8.08 4.99 -9.33
N ARG A 93 -7.81 5.52 -8.15
CA ARG A 93 -6.53 5.41 -7.47
C ARG A 93 -6.69 4.35 -6.39
N LEU A 94 -5.88 3.31 -6.48
CA LEU A 94 -5.95 2.16 -5.60
C LEU A 94 -4.67 2.06 -4.79
N HIS A 95 -4.77 1.51 -3.60
CA HIS A 95 -3.66 1.35 -2.69
C HIS A 95 -3.56 -0.08 -2.16
N GLY A 96 -2.35 -0.42 -1.74
CA GLY A 96 -2.01 -1.67 -1.08
C GLY A 96 -1.05 -1.44 0.07
N LEU A 97 -0.88 -2.45 0.90
CA LEU A 97 -0.04 -2.38 2.10
C LEU A 97 0.77 -3.66 2.25
N VAL A 98 2.06 -3.50 2.56
CA VAL A 98 2.97 -4.58 2.92
C VAL A 98 3.34 -4.39 4.38
N LEU A 99 3.22 -5.43 5.21
CA LEU A 99 3.59 -5.40 6.65
C LEU A 99 4.72 -6.39 7.02
N GLY A 100 5.43 -6.91 6.02
CA GLY A 100 6.46 -7.95 6.17
C GLY A 100 6.35 -9.10 5.15
N GLY A 101 5.36 -9.03 4.25
CA GLY A 101 5.23 -9.93 3.10
C GLY A 101 5.98 -9.43 1.86
N ARG A 102 5.90 -10.21 0.78
CA ARG A 102 6.50 -9.88 -0.53
C ARG A 102 5.47 -9.69 -1.64
N THR A 103 4.19 -9.82 -1.29
CA THR A 103 3.07 -9.71 -2.21
C THR A 103 2.17 -8.57 -1.77
N VAL A 104 1.67 -7.80 -2.74
CA VAL A 104 0.73 -6.72 -2.49
C VAL A 104 -0.22 -6.58 -3.68
N ASN A 105 -1.51 -6.47 -3.39
CA ASN A 105 -2.50 -6.17 -4.41
C ASN A 105 -2.93 -4.70 -4.33
N CYS A 106 -3.17 -4.10 -5.51
CA CYS A 106 -3.84 -2.82 -5.67
C CYS A 106 -5.18 -3.07 -6.35
N THR A 107 -6.23 -3.21 -5.55
CA THR A 107 -7.58 -3.55 -6.01
C THR A 107 -8.64 -2.72 -5.27
N PRO A 108 -9.88 -2.64 -5.78
CA PRO A 108 -10.98 -2.06 -5.01
C PRO A 108 -11.13 -2.66 -3.61
N LEU A 109 -10.92 -3.97 -3.42
CA LEU A 109 -10.99 -4.61 -2.10
C LEU A 109 -9.86 -4.16 -1.16
N THR A 110 -8.63 -4.01 -1.65
CA THR A 110 -7.52 -3.52 -0.82
C THR A 110 -7.69 -2.04 -0.49
N GLU A 111 -8.25 -1.25 -1.42
CA GLU A 111 -8.58 0.15 -1.17
C GLU A 111 -9.63 0.27 -0.05
N LEU A 112 -10.71 -0.51 -0.09
CA LEU A 112 -11.75 -0.51 0.96
C LEU A 112 -11.21 -0.99 2.32
N ALA A 113 -10.36 -2.02 2.33
CA ALA A 113 -9.70 -2.47 3.56
C ALA A 113 -8.81 -1.38 4.14
N LEU A 114 -8.09 -0.63 3.29
CA LEU A 114 -7.28 0.50 3.72
C LEU A 114 -8.13 1.65 4.23
N TRP A 115 -9.26 1.96 3.60
CA TRP A 115 -10.21 2.94 4.13
C TRP A 115 -10.60 2.62 5.57
N LYS A 116 -10.93 1.35 5.84
CA LYS A 116 -11.25 0.91 7.20
C LYS A 116 -10.07 1.02 8.16
N LEU A 117 -8.89 0.59 7.71
CA LEU A 117 -7.67 0.57 8.51
C LEU A 117 -7.20 1.98 8.88
N THR A 118 -7.30 2.93 7.96
CA THR A 118 -6.84 4.31 8.14
C THR A 118 -7.94 5.25 8.62
N GLY A 119 -9.19 4.80 8.64
CA GLY A 119 -10.35 5.58 9.06
C GLY A 119 -10.67 6.74 8.11
N GLY A 120 -10.36 6.60 6.82
CA GLY A 120 -10.48 7.66 5.83
C GLY A 120 -9.69 7.37 4.54
N PRO A 121 -9.60 8.31 3.59
CA PRO A 121 -9.04 8.08 2.26
C PRO A 121 -7.58 7.58 2.30
N PRO A 122 -7.27 6.39 1.74
CA PRO A 122 -5.92 5.83 1.70
C PRO A 122 -4.90 6.72 0.99
N ALA A 123 -5.34 7.58 0.06
CA ALA A 123 -4.48 8.56 -0.58
C ALA A 123 -3.80 9.49 0.44
N GLN A 124 -4.52 9.93 1.47
CA GLN A 124 -3.96 10.79 2.53
C GLN A 124 -2.97 10.01 3.40
N ALA A 125 -3.30 8.75 3.72
CA ALA A 125 -2.41 7.88 4.47
C ALA A 125 -1.10 7.61 3.71
N PHE A 126 -1.17 7.41 2.39
CA PHE A 126 0.00 7.27 1.53
C PHE A 126 0.83 8.55 1.50
N ASP A 127 0.23 9.72 1.27
CA ASP A 127 0.99 10.98 1.14
C ASP A 127 1.75 11.34 2.43
N GLY A 128 1.19 10.96 3.58
CA GLY A 128 1.79 11.11 4.91
C GLY A 128 2.48 9.86 5.47
N PHE A 129 2.68 8.81 4.66
CA PHE A 129 3.21 7.54 5.17
C PHE A 129 4.64 7.70 5.69
N GLY A 130 4.88 7.16 6.88
CA GLY A 130 6.13 7.29 7.61
C GLY A 130 6.13 6.45 8.89
N THR A 131 7.23 6.51 9.66
CA THR A 131 7.39 5.73 10.90
C THR A 131 6.26 5.91 11.91
N ALA A 132 5.68 7.10 12.01
CA ALA A 132 4.57 7.35 12.93
C ALA A 132 3.30 6.58 12.52
N SER A 133 2.91 6.68 11.25
CA SER A 133 1.76 5.99 10.68
C SER A 133 1.95 4.47 10.70
N ALA A 134 3.18 3.99 10.43
CA ALA A 134 3.50 2.56 10.42
C ALA A 134 3.38 1.88 11.80
N LYS A 135 3.56 2.59 12.91
CA LYS A 135 3.45 2.02 14.27
C LYS A 135 2.06 1.49 14.60
N GLY A 136 1.02 2.05 13.99
CA GLY A 136 -0.36 1.62 14.19
C GLY A 136 -0.75 0.43 13.32
N LEU A 137 0.08 0.04 12.36
CA LEU A 137 -0.25 -1.01 11.41
C LEU A 137 0.19 -2.38 11.94
N SER A 138 -0.69 -3.36 11.81
CA SER A 138 -0.41 -4.75 12.17
C SER A 138 -1.25 -5.70 11.31
N ALA A 139 -0.79 -6.94 11.18
CA ALA A 139 -1.54 -7.99 10.49
C ALA A 139 -2.93 -8.19 11.11
N GLN A 140 -3.05 -8.05 12.43
CA GLN A 140 -4.34 -8.13 13.12
C GLN A 140 -5.27 -6.98 12.72
N ALA A 141 -4.80 -5.73 12.77
CA ALA A 141 -5.62 -4.58 12.38
C ALA A 141 -6.06 -4.66 10.91
N LEU A 142 -5.19 -5.15 10.03
CA LEU A 142 -5.53 -5.39 8.63
C LEU A 142 -6.57 -6.50 8.46
N ALA A 143 -6.44 -7.62 9.19
CA ALA A 143 -7.45 -8.69 9.18
C ALA A 143 -8.81 -8.25 9.74
N GLU A 144 -8.83 -7.38 10.74
CA GLU A 144 -10.05 -6.75 11.27
C GLU A 144 -10.69 -5.83 10.22
N ALA A 145 -9.88 -5.05 9.51
CA ALA A 145 -10.33 -4.19 8.40
C ALA A 145 -10.92 -5.00 7.24
N GLU A 146 -10.24 -6.07 6.82
CA GLU A 146 -10.75 -7.03 5.83
C GLU A 146 -12.10 -7.62 6.29
N SER A 147 -12.19 -8.09 7.54
CA SER A 147 -13.44 -8.66 8.06
C SER A 147 -14.60 -7.65 8.03
N ALA A 148 -14.33 -6.38 8.31
CA ALA A 148 -15.33 -5.32 8.23
C ALA A 148 -15.77 -5.03 6.78
N VAL A 149 -14.87 -5.09 5.80
CA VAL A 149 -15.23 -4.97 4.37
C VAL A 149 -16.17 -6.10 3.96
N LEU A 150 -15.84 -7.36 4.30
CA LEU A 150 -16.72 -8.49 3.97
C LEU A 150 -18.10 -8.35 4.62
N ALA A 151 -18.15 -7.86 5.86
CA ALA A 151 -19.42 -7.61 6.56
C ALA A 151 -20.24 -6.50 5.88
N ALA A 152 -19.60 -5.41 5.44
CA ALA A 152 -20.27 -4.34 4.72
C ALA A 152 -20.81 -4.80 3.35
N LEU A 153 -20.03 -5.60 2.61
CA LEU A 153 -20.47 -6.21 1.35
C LEU A 153 -21.66 -7.15 1.59
N ALA A 154 -21.59 -8.01 2.62
CA ALA A 154 -22.68 -8.93 2.99
C ALA A 154 -23.96 -8.21 3.40
N ALA A 155 -23.86 -7.04 4.04
CA ALA A 155 -24.99 -6.21 4.45
C ALA A 155 -25.70 -5.52 3.28
N GLY A 156 -25.22 -5.72 2.04
CA GLY A 156 -25.83 -5.17 0.85
C GLY A 156 -25.37 -3.75 0.57
N ALA A 157 -24.06 -3.50 0.61
CA ALA A 157 -23.43 -2.25 0.14
C ALA A 157 -23.70 -1.90 -1.34
N GLY A 158 -24.69 -2.53 -1.99
CA GLY A 158 -25.10 -2.27 -3.37
C GLY A 158 -24.40 -3.12 -4.42
N VAL A 159 -23.59 -4.10 -4.02
CA VAL A 159 -22.79 -4.95 -4.93
C VAL A 159 -23.15 -6.42 -4.72
N ASP A 160 -23.46 -7.13 -5.79
CA ASP A 160 -23.71 -8.58 -5.77
C ASP A 160 -22.37 -9.34 -5.77
N VAL A 161 -21.76 -9.41 -4.58
CA VAL A 161 -20.51 -10.14 -4.32
C VAL A 161 -20.81 -11.21 -3.28
N ASP A 162 -20.41 -12.46 -3.53
CA ASP A 162 -20.39 -13.50 -2.49
C ASP A 162 -19.14 -13.30 -1.60
N PRO A 163 -19.29 -12.79 -0.37
CA PRO A 163 -18.15 -12.51 0.49
C PRO A 163 -17.45 -13.79 0.96
N ALA A 164 -18.12 -14.94 0.92
CA ALA A 164 -17.53 -16.23 1.26
C ALA A 164 -16.57 -16.74 0.18
N ALA A 165 -16.65 -16.17 -1.03
CA ALA A 165 -15.82 -16.52 -2.17
C ALA A 165 -14.47 -15.76 -2.17
N ILE A 166 -14.34 -14.69 -1.38
CA ILE A 166 -13.10 -13.92 -1.22
C ILE A 166 -12.19 -14.64 -0.20
N PRO A 167 -10.92 -14.95 -0.56
CA PRO A 167 -9.98 -15.59 0.36
C PRO A 167 -9.64 -14.65 1.53
N ARG A 168 -9.50 -15.18 2.74
CA ARG A 168 -8.97 -14.39 3.87
C ARG A 168 -7.52 -13.97 3.59
N GLY A 169 -7.13 -12.75 3.95
CA GLY A 169 -5.81 -12.23 3.58
C GLY A 169 -5.69 -11.95 2.07
N TRP A 170 -6.75 -11.44 1.44
CA TRP A 170 -6.72 -11.17 0.00
C TRP A 170 -5.73 -10.06 -0.37
N HIS A 171 -5.32 -9.22 0.59
CA HIS A 171 -4.35 -8.14 0.35
C HIS A 171 -2.97 -8.63 -0.12
N ASP A 172 -2.55 -9.82 0.29
CA ASP A 172 -1.25 -10.43 -0.06
C ASP A 172 -1.37 -11.81 -0.74
N THR A 173 -2.60 -12.30 -0.96
CA THR A 173 -2.85 -13.49 -1.76
C THR A 173 -2.51 -13.20 -3.24
N PRO A 174 -1.65 -13.99 -3.91
CA PRO A 174 -1.35 -13.79 -5.32
C PRO A 174 -2.62 -13.75 -6.18
N LEU A 175 -2.80 -12.66 -6.92
CA LEU A 175 -3.96 -12.44 -7.78
C LEU A 175 -3.57 -12.59 -9.26
N GLN A 176 -4.36 -13.38 -9.99
CA GLN A 176 -4.31 -13.44 -11.45
C GLN A 176 -5.54 -12.75 -12.03
N ALA A 177 -5.38 -11.50 -12.44
CA ALA A 177 -6.49 -10.67 -12.90
C ALA A 177 -7.10 -11.18 -14.22
N GLY A 178 -8.42 -11.07 -14.36
CA GLY A 178 -9.18 -11.50 -15.55
C GLY A 178 -9.34 -13.01 -15.68
N ASN A 179 -9.18 -13.74 -14.58
CA ASN A 179 -9.50 -15.17 -14.47
C ASN A 179 -10.87 -15.34 -13.82
N ALA A 180 -11.94 -15.34 -14.62
CA ALA A 180 -13.32 -15.52 -14.15
C ALA A 180 -13.59 -16.86 -13.43
N GLY A 181 -12.66 -17.83 -13.49
CA GLY A 181 -12.72 -19.07 -12.70
C GLY A 181 -12.19 -18.93 -11.27
N ASP A 182 -11.55 -17.81 -10.94
CA ASP A 182 -11.13 -17.43 -9.60
C ASP A 182 -12.23 -16.59 -8.94
N ALA A 183 -12.72 -17.08 -7.81
CA ALA A 183 -13.77 -16.41 -7.04
C ALA A 183 -13.35 -15.02 -6.52
N HIS A 184 -12.06 -14.81 -6.23
CA HIS A 184 -11.54 -13.51 -5.85
C HIS A 184 -11.63 -12.52 -7.02
N ASP A 185 -11.26 -12.97 -8.22
CA ASP A 185 -11.32 -12.13 -9.43
C ASP A 185 -12.76 -11.81 -9.82
N ALA A 186 -13.68 -12.78 -9.70
CA ALA A 186 -15.11 -12.56 -9.94
C ALA A 186 -15.70 -11.50 -9.00
N ALA A 187 -15.28 -11.48 -7.72
CA ALA A 187 -15.68 -10.43 -6.78
C ALA A 187 -15.14 -9.05 -7.20
N LEU A 188 -13.92 -8.99 -7.72
CA LEU A 188 -13.32 -7.76 -8.24
C LEU A 188 -14.02 -7.29 -9.52
N ASP A 189 -14.50 -8.20 -10.37
CA ASP A 189 -15.33 -7.88 -11.53
C ASP A 189 -16.68 -7.27 -11.14
N ALA A 190 -17.38 -7.84 -10.16
CA ALA A 190 -18.61 -7.27 -9.63
C ALA A 190 -18.39 -5.87 -9.02
N LEU A 191 -17.27 -5.68 -8.32
CA LEU A 191 -16.87 -4.37 -7.81
C LEU A 191 -16.55 -3.38 -8.94
N ARG A 192 -15.94 -3.81 -10.04
CA ARG A 192 -15.72 -2.92 -11.20
C ARG A 192 -17.01 -2.38 -11.76
N GLU A 193 -18.05 -3.22 -11.86
CA GLU A 193 -19.35 -2.81 -12.37
C GLU A 193 -20.05 -1.82 -11.43
N ALA A 194 -19.92 -2.02 -10.12
CA ALA A 194 -20.50 -1.12 -9.12
C ALA A 194 -19.72 0.20 -8.97
N ILE A 195 -18.43 0.22 -9.33
CA ILE A 195 -17.53 1.31 -8.99
C ILE A 195 -16.89 1.91 -10.23
N ALA A 196 -17.58 2.86 -10.84
CA ALA A 196 -17.16 3.43 -12.11
C ALA A 196 -15.95 4.39 -12.01
N ASP A 197 -15.76 5.04 -10.86
CA ASP A 197 -14.73 6.06 -10.67
C ASP A 197 -14.33 6.25 -9.19
N GLN A 198 -13.44 7.21 -8.94
CA GLN A 198 -12.97 7.53 -7.60
C GLN A 198 -14.09 8.01 -6.66
N ALA A 199 -15.09 8.75 -7.14
CA ALA A 199 -16.14 9.26 -6.27
C ALA A 199 -17.02 8.12 -5.76
N SER A 200 -17.31 7.12 -6.62
CA SER A 200 -17.96 5.88 -6.20
C SER A 200 -17.09 5.11 -5.20
N MET A 201 -15.78 4.97 -5.45
CA MET A 201 -14.84 4.32 -4.50
C MET A 201 -14.89 4.99 -3.12
N ASP A 202 -14.78 6.32 -3.08
CA ASP A 202 -14.77 7.09 -1.84
C ASP A 202 -16.10 6.92 -1.08
N PHE A 203 -17.23 6.91 -1.79
CA PHE A 203 -18.54 6.69 -1.18
C PHE A 203 -18.66 5.33 -0.47
N MET A 204 -18.21 4.23 -1.08
CA MET A 204 -18.22 2.95 -0.35
C MET A 204 -17.15 2.90 0.75
N GLY A 205 -16.02 3.59 0.57
CA GLY A 205 -15.02 3.76 1.61
C GLY A 205 -15.65 4.34 2.89
N GLU A 206 -16.40 5.43 2.74
CA GLU A 206 -17.17 6.04 3.83
C GLU A 206 -18.18 5.06 4.44
N MET A 207 -18.90 4.29 3.61
CA MET A 207 -19.84 3.27 4.10
C MET A 207 -19.14 2.16 4.91
N VAL A 208 -17.95 1.73 4.50
CA VAL A 208 -17.17 0.71 5.23
C VAL A 208 -16.66 1.27 6.57
N VAL A 209 -16.28 2.55 6.59
CA VAL A 209 -15.80 3.20 7.82
C VAL A 209 -16.95 3.43 8.81
N HIS A 210 -18.06 4.00 8.34
CA HIS A 210 -19.15 4.52 9.18
C HIS A 210 -20.42 3.66 9.22
N GLY A 211 -20.48 2.59 8.44
CA GLY A 211 -21.66 1.76 8.28
C GLY A 211 -22.69 2.37 7.32
N LEU A 212 -23.76 1.60 7.05
CA LEU A 212 -24.92 2.08 6.30
C LEU A 212 -25.78 2.94 7.25
N CYS A 213 -25.88 4.24 6.98
CA CYS A 213 -26.90 5.05 7.65
C CYS A 213 -28.27 4.64 7.07
N VAL A 214 -29.05 3.88 7.84
CA VAL A 214 -30.45 3.61 7.51
C VAL A 214 -31.22 4.92 7.67
N ALA A 215 -32.28 5.12 6.88
CA ALA A 215 -33.09 6.35 6.83
C ALA A 215 -33.63 6.84 8.20
N ASP A 216 -33.52 6.01 9.25
CA ASP A 216 -33.96 6.29 10.61
C ASP A 216 -32.89 7.02 11.46
N GLY A 217 -31.76 7.41 10.87
CA GLY A 217 -30.76 8.28 11.50
C GLY A 217 -29.81 7.59 12.48
N ASN A 218 -29.82 6.26 12.55
CA ASN A 218 -28.84 5.49 13.29
C ASN A 218 -27.81 4.92 12.30
N CYS A 219 -26.57 5.39 12.38
CA CYS A 219 -25.44 4.81 11.67
C CYS A 219 -24.74 3.82 12.61
N GLY A 220 -24.52 2.59 12.16
CA GLY A 220 -23.92 1.49 12.93
C GLY A 220 -23.17 0.54 12.04
#